data_AF-A0A502SC81-F1
#
_entry.id   AF-A0A502SC81-F1
#
_cell.length_a   1.000
_cell.length_b   1.000
_cell.length_c   1.000
_cell.angle_alpha   90.00
_cell.angle_beta   90.00
_cell.angle_gamma   90.00
#
_symmetry.space_group_name_H-M   'P 1'
#
loop_
_entity.id
_entity.type
_entity.pdbx_description
1 polymer ?
#
loop_
_entity_poly.entity_id
_entity_poly.type
_entity_poly.pdbx_seq_one_letter_code
_entity_poly.pdbx_strand_id
1 'polypeptide(L)'
;MSSESDNVARAGDYVFGLMNDRERARAERDLEIDPAFRDTVLRLAERLRAFDPAAPEGRDNRWELVTQRLAELPQMQARLAGIAAEAEPPPPMIHRLERKPYRVGLHPRGRLGFVIVLALLAAFALGYLAGTL
;
A
#
# COMPACT_ATOMS: atom_id res chain seq x y z
N MET A 1 -19.52 6.39 16.75
CA MET A 1 -18.18 6.87 16.35
C MET A 1 -17.51 5.97 15.29
N SER A 2 -18.08 4.82 14.91
CA SER A 2 -17.51 3.91 13.90
C SER A 2 -17.68 4.39 12.45
N SER A 3 -18.85 4.93 12.09
CA SER A 3 -19.17 5.29 10.70
C SER A 3 -18.22 6.32 10.08
N GLU A 4 -17.76 7.31 10.85
CA GLU A 4 -16.79 8.30 10.36
C GLU A 4 -15.41 7.70 10.17
N SER A 5 -14.96 6.84 11.09
CA SER A 5 -13.70 6.11 10.95
C SER A 5 -13.72 5.15 9.75
N ASP A 6 -14.85 4.49 9.53
CA ASP A 6 -15.06 3.59 8.39
C ASP A 6 -15.02 4.38 7.07
N ASN A 7 -15.63 5.56 7.03
CA ASN A 7 -15.57 6.46 5.88
C ASN A 7 -14.15 6.94 5.59
N VAL A 8 -13.37 7.28 6.62
CA VAL A 8 -11.97 7.70 6.47
C VAL A 8 -11.09 6.56 5.93
N ALA A 9 -11.20 5.35 6.50
CA ALA A 9 -10.45 4.20 6.02
C ALA A 9 -10.78 3.90 4.55
N ARG A 10 -12.09 3.89 4.23
CA ARG A 10 -12.58 3.59 2.90
C ARG A 10 -12.22 4.68 1.87
N ALA A 11 -12.23 5.96 2.27
CA ALA A 11 -11.78 7.06 1.43
C ALA A 11 -10.27 6.97 1.14
N GLY A 12 -9.48 6.54 2.12
CA GLY A 12 -8.06 6.24 1.95
C GLY A 12 -7.84 5.17 0.89
N ASP A 13 -8.50 4.02 1.03
CA ASP A 13 -8.38 2.91 0.07
C ASP A 13 -8.79 3.32 -1.35
N TYR A 14 -9.79 4.20 -1.47
CA TYR A 14 -10.23 4.74 -2.76
C TYR A 14 -9.16 5.66 -3.39
N VAL A 15 -8.67 6.66 -2.64
CA VAL A 15 -7.69 7.66 -3.13
C VAL A 15 -6.35 7.02 -3.49
N PHE A 16 -5.89 6.04 -2.71
CA PHE A 16 -4.65 5.32 -2.99
C PHE A 16 -4.82 4.19 -4.03
N GLY A 17 -6.04 3.96 -4.54
CA GLY A 17 -6.30 2.93 -5.54
C GLY A 17 -6.08 1.50 -5.04
N LEU A 18 -6.32 1.27 -3.75
CA LEU A 18 -6.18 -0.04 -3.10
C LEU A 18 -7.43 -0.92 -3.24
N MET A 19 -8.55 -0.33 -3.66
CA MET A 19 -9.81 -1.02 -3.90
C MET A 19 -9.78 -1.90 -5.16
N ASN A 20 -10.47 -3.04 -5.11
CA ASN A 20 -10.76 -3.82 -6.31
C ASN A 20 -11.84 -3.16 -7.18
N ASP A 21 -12.01 -3.63 -8.42
CA ASP A 21 -12.94 -3.01 -9.38
C ASP A 21 -14.40 -2.93 -8.88
N ARG A 22 -14.84 -3.94 -8.11
CA ARG A 22 -16.20 -3.99 -7.54
C ARG A 22 -16.39 -3.04 -6.37
N GLU A 23 -15.34 -2.84 -5.58
CA GLU A 23 -15.31 -1.87 -4.48
C GLU A 23 -15.22 -0.45 -5.02
N ARG A 24 -14.39 -0.23 -6.05
CA ARG A 24 -14.29 1.05 -6.74
C ARG A 24 -15.63 1.47 -7.35
N ALA A 25 -16.31 0.59 -8.08
CA ALA A 25 -17.61 0.92 -8.66
C ALA A 25 -18.69 1.26 -7.60
N ARG A 26 -18.60 0.64 -6.41
CA ARG A 26 -19.46 1.01 -5.27
C ARG A 26 -19.07 2.36 -4.68
N ALA A 27 -17.77 2.60 -4.48
CA ALA A 27 -17.27 3.88 -3.99
C ALA A 27 -17.63 5.04 -4.94
N GLU A 28 -17.56 4.82 -6.25
CA GLU A 28 -17.97 5.80 -7.27
C GLU A 28 -19.45 6.15 -7.17
N ARG A 29 -20.33 5.13 -7.01
CA ARG A 29 -21.74 5.38 -6.74
C ARG A 29 -21.97 6.11 -5.42
N ASP A 30 -21.21 5.76 -4.39
CA ASP A 30 -21.34 6.38 -3.07
C ASP A 30 -20.81 7.83 -3.06
N LEU A 31 -19.92 8.22 -3.96
CA LEU A 31 -19.53 9.63 -4.15
C LEU A 31 -20.70 10.50 -4.65
N GLU A 32 -21.60 9.91 -5.45
CA GLU A 32 -22.80 10.58 -5.95
C GLU A 32 -23.88 10.67 -4.85
N ILE A 33 -24.05 9.60 -4.07
CA ILE A 33 -25.15 9.45 -3.11
C ILE A 33 -24.83 10.03 -1.72
N ASP A 34 -23.61 9.81 -1.21
CA ASP A 34 -23.23 10.16 0.16
C ASP A 34 -22.34 11.42 0.21
N PRO A 35 -22.86 12.57 0.69
CA PRO A 35 -22.08 13.79 0.81
C PRO A 35 -20.94 13.67 1.85
N ALA A 36 -21.10 12.89 2.92
CA ALA A 36 -20.09 12.78 3.96
C ALA A 36 -18.86 12.00 3.47
N PHE A 37 -19.08 10.94 2.68
CA PHE A 37 -18.01 10.20 2.03
C PHE A 37 -17.25 11.08 1.02
N ARG A 38 -17.99 11.84 0.20
CA ARG A 38 -17.40 12.80 -0.75
C ARG A 38 -16.53 13.84 -0.06
N ASP A 39 -17.01 14.46 1.01
CA ASP A 39 -16.26 15.47 1.75
C ASP A 39 -14.98 14.88 2.38
N THR A 40 -15.04 13.63 2.82
CA THR A 40 -13.88 12.92 3.36
C THR A 40 -12.81 12.68 2.30
N VAL A 41 -13.22 12.24 1.10
CA VAL A 41 -12.32 12.06 -0.05
C VAL A 41 -11.68 13.39 -0.47
N LEU A 42 -12.46 14.46 -0.55
CA LEU A 42 -11.96 15.80 -0.90
C LEU A 42 -10.96 16.32 0.14
N ARG A 43 -11.28 16.20 1.43
CA ARG A 43 -10.39 16.63 2.51
C ARG A 43 -9.08 15.85 2.51
N LEU A 44 -9.13 14.56 2.22
CA LEU A 44 -7.94 13.72 2.10
C LEU A 44 -7.10 14.12 0.87
N ALA A 45 -7.73 14.32 -0.28
CA ALA A 45 -7.06 14.74 -1.50
C ALA A 45 -6.38 16.11 -1.34
N GLU A 46 -7.03 17.07 -0.70
CA GLU A 46 -6.45 18.39 -0.42
C GLU A 46 -5.27 18.29 0.54
N ARG A 47 -5.36 17.43 1.56
CA ARG A 47 -4.22 17.14 2.44
C ARG A 47 -3.04 16.53 1.68
N LEU A 48 -3.29 15.64 0.73
CA LEU A 48 -2.24 15.07 -0.13
C LEU A 48 -1.64 16.12 -1.07
N ARG A 49 -2.47 17.00 -1.61
CA ARG A 49 -2.03 18.13 -2.43
C ARG A 49 -1.12 19.07 -1.66
N ALA A 50 -1.37 19.31 -0.38
CA ALA A 50 -0.48 20.10 0.46
C ALA A 50 0.93 19.47 0.61
N PHE A 51 1.06 18.14 0.45
CA PHE A 51 2.35 17.46 0.41
C PHE A 51 3.02 17.46 -0.97
N ASP A 52 2.30 17.82 -2.03
CA ASP A 52 2.84 18.07 -3.36
C ASP A 52 2.92 19.60 -3.57
N PRO A 53 3.94 20.29 -3.01
CA PRO A 53 4.12 21.71 -3.25
C PRO A 53 4.24 21.88 -4.76
N ALA A 54 3.23 22.53 -5.35
CA ALA A 54 3.02 22.71 -6.78
C ALA A 54 4.33 22.57 -7.54
N ALA A 55 4.45 21.46 -8.28
CA ALA A 55 5.63 21.12 -9.04
C ALA A 55 6.19 22.39 -9.70
N PRO A 56 7.42 22.84 -9.36
CA PRO A 56 7.99 24.02 -9.98
C PRO A 56 7.99 23.78 -11.49
N GLU A 57 7.66 24.81 -12.28
CA GLU A 57 7.34 24.78 -13.72
C GLU A 57 8.44 24.25 -14.65
N GLY A 58 9.41 23.47 -14.17
CA GLY A 58 10.35 22.67 -14.95
C GLY A 58 9.98 21.18 -14.95
N ARG A 59 8.79 20.81 -15.43
CA ARG A 59 8.44 19.40 -15.66
C ARG A 59 9.23 18.81 -16.83
N ASP A 60 9.49 19.62 -17.85
CA ASP A 60 10.02 19.16 -19.14
C ASP A 60 11.43 18.56 -19.01
N ASN A 61 12.33 19.21 -18.26
CA ASN A 61 13.71 18.73 -18.10
C ASN A 61 13.87 17.63 -17.03
N ARG A 62 12.88 17.45 -16.13
CA ARG A 62 12.96 16.42 -15.08
C ARG A 62 12.77 15.02 -15.62
N TRP A 63 11.91 14.87 -16.63
CA TRP A 63 11.71 13.57 -17.26
C TRP A 63 12.96 13.13 -18.00
N GLU A 64 13.59 14.02 -18.77
CA GLU A 64 14.87 13.75 -19.43
C GLU A 64 15.96 13.36 -18.43
N LEU A 65 16.08 14.08 -17.31
CA LEU A 65 17.06 13.78 -16.27
C LEU A 65 16.80 12.40 -15.63
N VAL A 66 15.55 12.05 -15.33
CA VAL A 66 15.18 10.73 -14.82
C VAL A 66 15.50 9.64 -15.84
N THR A 67 15.15 9.83 -17.11
CA THR A 67 15.45 8.87 -18.17
C THR A 67 16.96 8.67 -18.33
N GLN A 68 17.74 9.75 -18.31
CA GLN A 68 19.20 9.67 -18.37
C GLN A 68 19.77 8.90 -17.17
N ARG A 69 19.35 9.24 -15.95
CA ARG A 69 19.81 8.53 -14.74
C ARG A 69 19.42 7.06 -14.72
N LEU A 70 18.24 6.72 -15.23
CA LEU A 70 17.82 5.33 -15.38
C LEU A 70 18.70 4.58 -16.39
N ALA A 71 19.03 5.20 -17.52
CA ALA A 71 19.94 4.61 -18.52
C ALA A 71 21.38 4.44 -17.97
N GLU A 72 21.80 5.31 -17.06
CA GLU A 72 23.07 5.24 -16.35
C GLU A 72 23.13 4.17 -15.25
N LEU A 73 22.03 3.46 -14.94
CA LEU A 73 22.06 2.37 -13.97
C LEU A 73 22.62 1.05 -14.55
N PRO A 74 23.43 0.31 -13.76
CA PRO A 74 24.07 -0.92 -14.21
C PRO A 74 23.08 -2.01 -14.63
N GLN A 75 21.92 -2.10 -14.00
CA GLN A 75 20.85 -3.03 -14.38
C GLN A 75 20.22 -2.72 -15.75
N MET A 76 20.24 -1.47 -16.20
CA MET A 76 19.75 -1.10 -17.54
C MET A 76 20.83 -1.35 -18.60
N GLN A 77 22.09 -1.10 -18.27
CA GLN A 77 23.23 -1.42 -19.16
C GLN A 77 23.40 -2.93 -19.35
N ALA A 78 23.23 -3.73 -18.29
CA ALA A 78 23.25 -5.19 -18.40
C ALA A 78 22.14 -5.71 -19.33
N ARG A 79 20.96 -5.09 -19.30
CA ARG A 79 19.85 -5.41 -20.21
C ARG A 79 20.16 -5.02 -21.66
N LEU A 80 20.73 -3.83 -21.89
CA LEU A 80 21.11 -3.36 -23.22
C LEU A 80 22.29 -4.16 -23.81
N ALA A 81 23.29 -4.49 -23.00
CA ALA A 81 24.41 -5.35 -23.40
C ALA A 81 23.98 -6.81 -23.63
N GLY A 82 23.02 -7.31 -22.84
CA GLY A 82 22.40 -8.62 -23.02
C GLY A 82 21.39 -8.70 -24.18
N ILE A 83 21.06 -7.59 -24.85
CA ILE A 83 20.31 -7.61 -26.13
C ILE A 83 21.25 -7.80 -27.33
N ALA A 84 22.53 -7.41 -27.20
CA ALA A 84 23.53 -7.59 -28.26
C ALA A 84 24.10 -9.01 -28.30
N ALA A 85 24.03 -9.75 -27.19
CA ALA A 85 24.36 -11.15 -27.11
C ALA A 85 23.06 -11.93 -26.87
N GLU A 86 22.64 -12.70 -27.87
CA GLU A 86 21.63 -13.75 -27.77
C GLU A 86 20.18 -13.33 -28.05
N ALA A 87 19.64 -13.92 -29.11
CA ALA A 87 18.21 -14.07 -29.33
C ALA A 87 17.64 -14.94 -28.20
N GLU A 88 17.40 -14.36 -27.03
CA GLU A 88 16.63 -15.01 -25.97
C GLU A 88 15.16 -15.14 -26.39
N PRO A 89 14.49 -16.25 -26.01
CA PRO A 89 13.07 -16.43 -26.28
C PRO A 89 12.26 -15.27 -25.67
N PRO A 90 11.12 -14.90 -26.27
CA PRO A 90 10.35 -13.75 -25.84
C PRO A 90 10.10 -13.81 -24.33
N PRO A 91 10.31 -12.70 -23.59
CA PRO A 91 10.08 -12.68 -22.15
C PRO A 91 8.66 -13.18 -21.90
N PRO A 92 8.42 -14.02 -20.86
CA PRO A 92 7.09 -14.51 -20.56
C PRO A 92 6.20 -13.30 -20.28
N MET A 93 5.46 -12.88 -21.30
CA MET A 93 4.46 -11.85 -21.19
C MET A 93 3.46 -12.35 -20.14
N ILE A 94 3.39 -11.65 -19.02
CA ILE A 94 2.41 -11.91 -17.97
C ILE A 94 1.05 -11.49 -18.55
N HIS A 95 0.41 -12.39 -19.29
CA HIS A 95 -0.92 -12.19 -19.90
C HIS A 95 -2.05 -12.17 -18.87
N ARG A 96 -1.73 -12.24 -17.58
CA ARG A 96 -2.70 -12.25 -16.50
C ARG A 96 -2.01 -11.81 -15.22
N LEU A 97 -2.34 -10.62 -14.76
CA LEU A 97 -2.30 -10.31 -13.34
C LEU A 97 -3.42 -11.11 -12.65
N GLU A 98 -3.31 -12.44 -12.63
CA GLU A 98 -3.91 -13.19 -11.52
C GLU A 98 -3.05 -12.84 -10.29
N ARG A 99 -3.31 -11.65 -9.74
CA ARG A 99 -2.97 -11.34 -8.35
C ARG A 99 -3.71 -12.37 -7.52
N LYS A 100 -3.05 -13.50 -7.27
CA LYS A 100 -3.30 -14.28 -6.07
C LYS A 100 -3.23 -13.25 -4.94
N PRO A 101 -4.33 -13.01 -4.20
CA PRO A 101 -4.30 -12.01 -3.14
C PRO A 101 -3.11 -12.37 -2.28
N TYR A 102 -2.25 -11.38 -2.04
CA TYR A 102 -1.09 -11.49 -1.20
C TYR A 102 -1.60 -11.96 0.16
N ARG A 103 -1.65 -13.27 0.35
CA ARG A 103 -2.03 -13.90 1.59
C ARG A 103 -0.83 -13.57 2.45
N VAL A 104 -1.00 -12.53 3.28
CA VAL A 104 -0.08 -12.18 4.34
C VAL A 104 0.36 -13.50 4.95
N GLY A 105 1.58 -13.89 4.61
CA GLY A 105 2.22 -15.00 5.28
C GLY A 105 2.19 -14.55 6.73
N LEU A 106 1.47 -15.28 7.57
CA LEU A 106 1.67 -15.24 9.00
C LEU A 106 3.13 -15.59 9.18
N HIS A 107 4.00 -14.57 9.18
CA HIS A 107 5.36 -14.72 9.67
C HIS A 107 5.18 -15.30 11.08
N PRO A 108 5.63 -16.53 11.35
CA PRO A 108 5.69 -16.99 12.72
C PRO A 108 6.69 -16.07 13.42
N ARG A 109 6.17 -15.03 14.09
CA ARG A 109 6.95 -14.23 15.03
C ARG A 109 7.51 -15.23 16.03
N GLY A 110 8.84 -15.29 16.07
CA GLY A 110 9.59 -16.33 16.76
C GLY A 110 9.20 -16.55 18.21
N ARG A 111 9.70 -17.65 18.78
CA ARG A 111 9.43 -18.19 20.13
C ARG A 111 9.28 -17.15 21.25
N LEU A 112 9.91 -15.98 21.14
CA LEU A 112 9.75 -14.86 22.09
C LEU A 112 8.31 -14.39 22.27
N GLY A 113 7.49 -14.31 21.23
CA GLY A 113 6.11 -13.82 21.35
C GLY A 113 5.24 -14.71 22.24
N PHE A 114 5.45 -16.03 22.16
CA PHE A 114 4.75 -17.00 22.97
C PHE A 114 5.14 -16.92 24.46
N VAL A 115 6.42 -16.65 24.75
CA VAL A 115 6.92 -16.48 26.12
C VAL A 115 6.29 -15.25 26.78
N ILE A 116 6.14 -14.14 26.05
CA ILE A 116 5.53 -12.91 26.58
C ILE A 116 4.04 -13.13 26.92
N VAL A 117 3.30 -13.81 26.04
CA VAL A 117 1.88 -14.13 26.29
C VAL A 117 1.73 -15.04 27.51
N LEU A 118 2.58 -16.05 27.64
CA LEU A 118 2.55 -16.97 28.79
C LEU A 118 2.90 -16.23 30.10
N ALA A 119 3.89 -15.33 30.07
CA ALA A 119 4.30 -14.54 31.22
C ALA A 119 3.18 -13.59 31.68
N LEU A 120 2.47 -12.95 30.75
CA LEU A 120 1.33 -12.08 31.06
C LEU A 120 0.18 -12.86 31.70
N LEU A 121 -0.15 -14.05 31.16
CA LEU A 121 -1.18 -14.92 31.74
C LEU A 121 -0.81 -15.38 33.16
N ALA A 122 0.45 -15.76 33.38
CA ALA A 122 0.93 -16.17 34.71
C ALA A 122 0.87 -15.02 35.72
N ALA A 123 1.36 -13.83 35.33
CA ALA A 123 1.30 -12.64 36.18
C ALA A 123 -0.14 -12.26 36.53
N PHE A 124 -1.07 -12.35 35.57
CA PHE A 124 -2.49 -12.07 35.81
C PHE A 124 -3.13 -13.08 36.76
N ALA A 125 -2.87 -14.38 36.60
CA ALA A 125 -3.38 -15.41 37.49
C ALA A 125 -2.84 -15.27 38.92
N LEU A 126 -1.54 -14.99 39.07
CA LEU A 126 -0.91 -14.71 40.36
C LEU A 126 -1.49 -13.45 41.03
N GLY A 127 -1.70 -12.37 40.27
CA GLY A 127 -2.35 -11.16 40.78
C GLY A 127 -3.80 -11.40 41.20
N TYR A 128 -4.54 -12.22 40.45
CA TYR A 128 -5.92 -12.59 40.80
C TYR A 128 -5.97 -13.40 42.10
N LEU A 129 -5.12 -14.43 42.25
CA LEU A 129 -5.08 -15.23 43.47
C LEU A 129 -4.65 -14.40 44.70
N ALA A 130 -3.65 -13.53 44.55
CA ALA A 130 -3.19 -12.66 45.63
C ALA A 130 -4.22 -11.57 46.01
N GLY A 131 -5.06 -11.14 45.06
CA GLY A 131 -6.16 -10.22 45.33
C GLY A 131 -7.44 -10.88 45.86
N THR A 132 -7.53 -12.21 45.81
CA THR A 132 -8.66 -12.99 46.35
C THR A 132 -8.42 -13.56 47.75
N LEU A 133 -7.21 -13.38 48.32
CA LEU A 133 -6.89 -13.68 49.72
C LEU A 133 -7.10 -12.44 50.60
#